data_AF-A0A9E7EYV9-F1
#
_entry.id   AF-A0A9E7EYV9-F1
#
_cell.length_a   1.000
_cell.length_b   1.000
_cell.length_c   1.000
_cell.angle_alpha   90.00
_cell.angle_beta   90.00
_cell.angle_gamma   90.00
#
_symmetry.space_group_name_H-M   'P 1'
#
loop_
_entity.id
_entity.type
_entity.pdbx_description
1 polymer ?
#
loop_
_entity_poly.entity_id
_entity_poly.type
_entity_poly.pdbx_seq_one_letter_code
_entity_poly.pdbx_strand_id
1 'polypeptide(L)'
;MGTLGRAIYTVGFWIRETGQAIDRLGCRLQGNYLFQEQLSRHRTLMNIFDKVPNVHKDAFVAPGASVIGDVQVGQGSSIWYGCVLRGMFMLNKLVRYHASSRA
;
A
#
# COMPACT_ATOMS: atom_id res chain seq x y z
N MET A 1 9.12 -31.53 15.68
CA MET A 1 8.05 -30.57 16.02
C MET A 1 6.92 -31.34 16.69
N GLY A 2 6.78 -31.24 18.02
CA GLY A 2 5.96 -32.14 18.84
C GLY A 2 4.46 -32.06 18.54
N THR A 3 3.78 -33.20 18.68
CA THR A 3 2.33 -33.39 18.51
C THR A 3 1.48 -32.41 19.33
N LEU A 4 1.96 -32.02 20.51
CA LEU A 4 1.33 -31.02 21.38
C LEU A 4 1.23 -29.64 20.74
N GLY A 5 2.27 -29.20 20.01
CA GLY A 5 2.26 -27.91 19.32
C GLY A 5 1.26 -27.86 18.16
N ARG A 6 1.08 -28.98 17.44
CA ARG A 6 0.01 -29.10 16.43
C ARG A 6 -1.37 -29.04 17.06
N ALA A 7 -1.59 -29.72 18.17
CA ALA A 7 -2.89 -29.72 18.86
C ALA A 7 -3.28 -28.30 19.30
N ILE A 8 -2.35 -27.55 19.91
CA ILE A 8 -2.59 -26.17 20.34
C ILE A 8 -2.86 -25.25 19.15
N TYR A 9 -2.08 -25.36 18.07
CA TYR A 9 -2.31 -24.58 16.85
C TYR A 9 -3.68 -24.88 16.23
N THR A 10 -4.06 -26.16 16.17
CA THR A 10 -5.36 -26.58 15.64
C THR A 10 -6.47 -25.96 16.47
N VAL A 11 -6.45 -26.09 17.80
CA VAL A 11 -7.47 -25.47 18.68
C VAL A 11 -7.51 -23.95 18.50
N GLY A 12 -6.36 -23.29 18.46
CA GLY A 12 -6.29 -21.84 18.21
C GLY A 12 -6.86 -21.44 16.84
N PHE A 13 -6.65 -22.27 15.81
CA PHE A 13 -7.21 -22.07 14.48
C PHE A 13 -8.75 -22.17 14.50
N TRP A 14 -9.31 -23.19 15.16
CA TRP A 14 -10.77 -23.34 15.31
C TRP A 14 -11.40 -22.16 16.05
N ILE A 15 -10.75 -21.68 17.12
CA ILE A 15 -11.21 -20.52 17.87
C ILE A 15 -11.19 -19.25 17.00
N ARG A 16 -10.11 -19.03 16.24
CA ARG A 16 -9.99 -17.86 15.34
C ARG A 16 -11.05 -17.88 14.24
N GLU A 17 -11.27 -19.01 13.59
CA GLU A 17 -12.28 -19.15 12.53
C GLU A 17 -13.70 -18.92 13.08
N THR A 18 -14.00 -19.48 14.25
CA THR A 18 -15.30 -19.28 14.89
C THR A 18 -15.50 -17.82 15.29
N GLY A 19 -14.47 -17.16 15.83
CA GLY A 19 -14.51 -15.74 16.16
C GLY A 19 -14.76 -14.85 14.94
N GLN A 20 -14.09 -15.12 13.80
CA GLN A 20 -14.34 -14.41 12.55
C GLN A 20 -15.75 -14.66 11.99
N ALA A 21 -16.31 -15.86 12.18
CA ALA A 21 -17.67 -16.16 11.76
C ALA A 21 -18.69 -15.37 12.60
N ILE A 22 -18.49 -15.26 13.91
CA ILE A 22 -19.34 -14.48 14.82
C ILE A 22 -19.26 -12.99 14.47
N ASP A 23 -18.06 -12.44 14.25
CA ASP A 23 -17.85 -11.05 13.84
C ASP A 23 -18.61 -10.72 12.55
N ARG A 24 -18.49 -11.59 11.52
CA ARG A 24 -19.24 -11.44 10.26
C ARG A 24 -20.75 -11.52 10.44
N LEU A 25 -21.24 -12.37 11.34
CA LEU A 25 -22.67 -12.47 11.66
C LEU A 25 -23.16 -11.20 12.39
N GLY A 26 -22.41 -10.72 13.38
CA GLY A 26 -22.71 -9.44 14.06
C GLY A 26 -22.74 -8.27 13.09
N CYS A 27 -21.75 -8.20 12.19
CA CYS A 27 -21.70 -7.24 11.10
C CYS A 27 -22.96 -7.29 10.22
N ARG A 28 -23.42 -8.49 9.83
CA ARG A 28 -24.63 -8.67 9.02
C ARG A 28 -25.90 -8.27 9.77
N LEU A 29 -25.99 -8.56 11.07
CA LEU A 29 -27.14 -8.20 11.91
C LEU A 29 -27.26 -6.69 12.13
N GLN A 30 -26.14 -5.97 12.13
CA GLN A 30 -26.10 -4.51 12.27
C GLN A 30 -26.57 -3.75 11.00
N GLY A 31 -26.71 -4.46 9.87
CA GLY A 31 -27.29 -3.91 8.64
C GLY A 31 -26.54 -2.68 8.12
N ASN A 32 -27.29 -1.62 7.77
CA ASN A 32 -26.75 -0.37 7.21
C ASN A 32 -26.04 0.54 8.23
N TYR A 33 -26.04 0.18 9.52
CA TYR A 33 -25.30 0.92 10.57
C TYR A 33 -23.89 0.38 10.79
N LEU A 34 -23.50 -0.66 10.04
CA LEU A 34 -22.18 -1.24 10.13
C LEU A 34 -21.14 -0.27 9.56
N PHE A 35 -20.30 0.29 10.42
CA PHE A 35 -19.09 0.97 10.00
C PHE A 35 -18.06 -0.07 9.56
N GLN A 36 -17.99 -0.34 8.25
CA GLN A 36 -16.93 -1.17 7.69
C GLN A 36 -15.67 -0.31 7.53
N GLU A 37 -14.61 -0.67 8.26
CA GLU A 37 -13.32 -0.01 8.09
C GLU A 37 -12.80 -0.29 6.67
N GLN A 38 -12.81 0.74 5.84
CA GLN A 38 -12.24 0.65 4.51
C GLN A 38 -10.73 0.76 4.63
N LEU A 39 -10.05 -0.39 4.69
CA LEU A 39 -8.58 -0.43 4.61
C LEU A 39 -8.11 0.39 3.42
N SER A 40 -7.10 1.23 3.67
CA SER A 40 -6.54 2.14 2.66
C SER A 40 -6.14 1.37 1.41
N ARG A 41 -6.84 1.63 0.30
CA ARG A 41 -6.52 1.10 -1.04
C ARG A 41 -5.38 1.87 -1.72
N HIS A 42 -4.77 2.80 -0.99
CA HIS A 42 -3.70 3.64 -1.47
C HIS A 42 -2.49 2.80 -1.86
N ARG A 43 -1.90 3.11 -3.02
CA ARG A 43 -0.69 2.46 -3.51
C ARG A 43 0.34 3.52 -3.83
N THR A 44 1.54 3.36 -3.28
CA THR A 44 2.61 4.34 -3.45
C THR A 44 3.10 4.43 -4.89
N LEU A 45 3.18 3.30 -5.61
CA LEU A 45 3.57 3.23 -7.02
C LEU A 45 2.44 2.62 -7.85
N MET A 46 1.85 3.38 -8.76
CA MET A 46 0.74 2.95 -9.62
C MET A 46 1.17 2.99 -11.09
N ASN A 47 0.98 1.87 -11.78
CA ASN A 47 1.13 1.83 -13.24
C ASN A 47 -0.11 2.41 -13.94
N ILE A 48 0.11 3.02 -15.10
CA ILE A 48 -0.97 3.43 -16.01
C ILE A 48 -0.66 2.80 -17.36
N PHE A 49 -1.56 1.92 -17.84
CA PHE A 49 -1.33 1.09 -19.02
C PHE A 49 0.01 0.32 -18.87
N ASP A 50 0.90 0.43 -19.86
CA ASP A 50 2.21 -0.23 -19.88
C ASP A 50 3.33 0.63 -19.26
N LYS A 51 2.99 1.78 -18.65
CA LYS A 51 3.97 2.68 -18.04
C LYS A 51 4.05 2.46 -16.54
N VAL A 52 5.22 2.02 -16.09
CA VAL A 52 5.54 1.78 -14.67
C VAL A 52 6.49 2.87 -14.19
N PRO A 53 6.26 3.47 -13.01
CA PRO A 53 7.20 4.43 -12.44
C PRO A 53 8.52 3.73 -12.08
N ASN A 54 9.63 4.30 -12.56
CA ASN A 54 10.99 3.84 -12.26
C ASN A 54 11.57 4.67 -11.12
N VAL A 55 11.91 4.02 -10.01
CA VAL A 55 12.44 4.67 -8.81
C VAL A 55 13.82 4.12 -8.50
N HIS A 56 14.80 5.02 -8.40
CA HIS A 56 16.15 4.65 -8.00
C HIS A 56 16.17 4.12 -6.55
N LYS A 57 17.01 3.12 -6.27
CA LYS A 57 17.16 2.49 -4.94
C LYS A 57 17.51 3.47 -3.80
N ASP A 58 18.24 4.53 -4.13
CA ASP A 58 18.67 5.57 -3.17
C ASP A 58 17.66 6.73 -3.07
N ALA A 59 16.52 6.66 -3.77
CA ALA A 59 15.47 7.66 -3.67
C ALA A 59 14.53 7.34 -2.51
N PHE A 60 14.19 8.35 -1.73
CA PHE A 60 13.22 8.21 -0.65
C PHE A 60 11.80 8.43 -1.18
N VAL A 61 10.89 7.47 -0.95
CA VAL A 61 9.47 7.59 -1.27
C VAL A 61 8.64 7.30 -0.03
N ALA A 62 7.93 8.31 0.46
CA ALA A 62 7.07 8.16 1.61
C ALA A 62 5.89 7.21 1.32
N PRO A 63 5.43 6.39 2.29
CA PRO A 63 4.33 5.44 2.09
C PRO A 63 3.01 6.09 1.65
N GLY A 64 2.75 7.33 2.11
CA GLY A 64 1.57 8.11 1.78
C GLY A 64 1.68 8.94 0.50
N ALA A 65 2.81 8.87 -0.23
CA ALA A 65 2.92 9.50 -1.53
C ALA A 65 2.26 8.63 -2.62
N SER A 66 1.83 9.24 -3.72
CA SER A 66 1.31 8.56 -4.92
C SER A 66 2.20 8.88 -6.12
N VAL A 67 2.87 7.90 -6.71
CA VAL A 67 3.63 8.03 -7.95
C VAL A 67 2.96 7.20 -9.03
N ILE A 68 2.48 7.85 -10.08
CA ILE A 68 1.53 7.28 -11.04
C ILE A 68 2.01 7.52 -12.47
N GLY A 69 2.11 6.45 -13.27
CA GLY A 69 2.40 6.52 -14.71
C GLY A 69 3.89 6.60 -15.07
N ASP A 70 4.22 7.27 -16.17
CA ASP A 70 5.59 7.40 -16.69
C ASP A 70 6.39 8.43 -15.89
N VAL A 71 6.99 7.99 -14.77
CA VAL A 71 7.79 8.81 -13.85
C VAL A 71 9.16 8.16 -13.66
N GLN A 72 10.23 8.95 -13.75
CA GLN A 72 11.60 8.51 -13.45
C GLN A 72 12.16 9.31 -12.27
N VAL A 73 12.39 8.64 -11.14
CA VAL A 73 12.95 9.23 -9.92
C VAL A 73 14.43 8.93 -9.87
N GLY A 74 15.25 9.99 -9.88
CA GLY A 74 16.71 9.89 -9.90
C GLY A 74 17.33 9.58 -8.54
N GLN A 75 18.64 9.35 -8.54
CA GLN A 75 19.41 9.18 -7.30
C GLN A 75 19.36 10.46 -6.44
N GLY A 76 19.18 10.31 -5.13
CA GLY A 76 19.12 11.44 -4.19
C GLY A 76 17.80 12.22 -4.19
N SER A 77 16.80 11.81 -4.97
CA SER A 77 15.46 12.39 -4.92
C SER A 77 14.72 11.97 -3.64
N SER A 78 13.90 12.87 -3.09
CA SER A 78 13.00 12.57 -1.97
C SER A 78 11.58 13.01 -2.27
N ILE A 79 10.64 12.10 -2.06
CA ILE A 79 9.20 12.29 -2.24
C ILE A 79 8.57 12.14 -0.86
N TRP A 80 8.06 13.25 -0.34
CA TRP A 80 7.59 13.35 1.04
C TRP A 80 6.11 13.01 1.17
N TYR A 81 5.65 12.92 2.42
CA TYR A 81 4.29 12.50 2.77
C TYR A 81 3.23 13.37 2.08
N GLY A 82 2.20 12.74 1.50
CA GLY A 82 1.09 13.43 0.83
C GLY A 82 1.40 13.94 -0.58
N CYS A 83 2.63 13.76 -1.09
CA CYS A 83 2.97 14.15 -2.46
C CYS A 83 2.28 13.27 -3.51
N VAL A 84 1.76 13.90 -4.57
CA VAL A 84 1.18 13.20 -5.73
C VAL A 84 1.96 13.56 -6.98
N LEU A 85 2.64 12.57 -7.55
CA LEU A 85 3.40 12.64 -8.79
C LEU A 85 2.66 11.85 -9.85
N ARG A 86 2.12 12.55 -10.85
CA ARG A 86 1.36 11.93 -11.94
C ARG A 86 1.98 12.31 -13.28
N GLY A 87 2.59 11.33 -13.95
CA GLY A 87 3.07 11.47 -15.33
C GLY A 87 1.97 11.13 -16.34
N MET A 88 1.69 12.02 -17.28
CA MET A 88 0.80 11.78 -18.43
C MET A 88 1.61 11.63 -19.73
N PHE A 89 0.98 11.05 -20.76
CA PHE A 89 1.55 10.62 -22.06
C PHE A 89 2.38 11.65 -22.85
N MET A 90 2.55 12.89 -22.43
CA MET A 90 3.43 13.82 -23.14
C MET A 90 4.89 13.47 -22.90
N LEU A 91 5.44 12.75 -23.89
CA LEU A 91 6.83 12.74 -24.35
C LEU A 91 7.88 13.09 -23.28
N ASN A 92 8.48 12.05 -22.68
CA ASN A 92 9.82 12.08 -22.09
C ASN A 92 10.17 13.35 -21.28
N LYS A 93 9.22 13.91 -20.51
CA LYS A 93 9.58 14.87 -19.49
C LYS A 93 10.07 14.08 -18.28
N LEU A 94 11.34 13.66 -18.38
CA LEU A 94 12.20 13.30 -17.26
C LEU A 94 11.99 14.35 -16.17
N VAL A 95 11.10 14.09 -15.22
CA VAL A 95 11.01 14.92 -14.02
C VAL A 95 12.17 14.49 -13.13
N ARG A 96 13.39 14.91 -13.52
CA ARG A 96 14.59 14.79 -12.71
C ARG A 96 14.42 15.70 -11.51
N TYR A 97 13.80 15.18 -10.45
CA TYR A 97 13.81 15.82 -9.15
C TYR A 97 15.21 15.69 -8.57
N HIS A 98 16.10 16.62 -8.88
CA HIS A 98 17.28 16.81 -8.04
C HIS A 98 16.78 17.45 -6.75
N ALA A 99 16.57 16.65 -5.70
CA ALA A 99 16.29 17.21 -4.39
C ALA A 99 17.58 17.88 -3.91
N SER A 100 17.67 19.19 -4.13
CA SER A 100 18.68 20.02 -3.50
C SER A 100 18.46 19.94 -1.99
N SER A 101 19.30 19.16 -1.31
CA SER A 101 19.48 19.23 0.14
C SER A 101 19.95 20.65 0.50
N ARG A 102 18.99 21.54 0.76
CA ARG A 102 19.17 22.77 1.53
C ARG A 102 17.93 22.97 2.40
N ALA A 103 17.97 22.34 3.57
CA ALA A 103 17.42 22.81 4.83
C ALA A 103 18.14 22.01 5.93
#